data_AF-A0A0Q8U465-F1
#
_entry.id   AF-A0A0Q8U465-F1
#
_cell.length_a   1.000
_cell.length_b   1.000
_cell.length_c   1.000
_cell.angle_alpha   90.00
_cell.angle_beta   90.00
_cell.angle_gamma   90.00
#
_symmetry.space_group_name_H-M   'P 1'
#
loop_
_entity.id
_entity.type
_entity.pdbx_description
1 polymer ?
#
loop_
_entity_poly.entity_id
_entity_poly.type
_entity_poly.pdbx_seq_one_letter_code
_entity_poly.pdbx_strand_id
1 'polypeptide(L)'
;MNLNEMAQGAPEQDPAADPTVGTTGGKTPATPEQQAQFDMLLGRARQLLGESAEEWKAAMDIDPAGAAVKFGTQTLRFLAMESEKAGQPIDPAVMLHVGVQFVKDIAGLANDTGMVPDDQIEGFLQQVMQESIAEYMRMDAEEGLLPSPEQAQQGAQAAGQQPPPAPGPAGMNLAQMAQQGGMQ
;
A
#
# COMPACT_ATOMS: atom_id res chain seq x y z
N MET A 1 -10.43 -38.98 51.01
CA MET A 1 -9.82 -39.92 50.06
C MET A 1 -10.60 -39.80 48.76
N ASN A 2 -9.88 -39.58 47.66
CA ASN A 2 -10.34 -38.93 46.43
C ASN A 2 -11.04 -39.88 45.45
N LEU A 3 -11.96 -39.33 44.65
CA LEU A 3 -12.72 -39.99 43.58
C LEU A 3 -12.00 -39.90 42.21
N ASN A 4 -10.66 -39.95 42.19
CA ASN A 4 -9.85 -39.58 41.01
C ASN A 4 -8.96 -40.69 40.42
N GLU A 5 -9.27 -41.98 40.62
CA GLU A 5 -8.35 -43.07 40.22
C GLU A 5 -8.98 -44.25 39.45
N MET A 6 -9.90 -44.01 38.51
CA MET A 6 -10.39 -45.09 37.62
C MET A 6 -10.46 -44.72 36.14
N ALA A 7 -9.46 -44.00 35.64
CA ALA A 7 -9.23 -43.87 34.20
C ALA A 7 -7.73 -43.80 33.89
N GLN A 8 -7.05 -44.94 33.99
CA GLN A 8 -5.74 -45.14 33.36
C GLN A 8 -5.91 -46.14 32.22
N GLY A 9 -5.66 -45.71 30.99
CA GLY A 9 -5.48 -46.60 29.84
C GLY A 9 -6.02 -46.09 28.51
N ALA A 10 -5.47 -45.00 27.97
CA ALA A 10 -5.34 -44.74 26.52
C ALA A 10 -4.49 -43.48 26.28
N PRO A 11 -3.61 -43.47 25.26
CA PRO A 11 -2.56 -42.47 25.10
C PRO A 11 -3.12 -41.08 24.80
N GLU A 12 -2.43 -40.07 25.31
CA GLU A 12 -2.56 -38.67 24.92
C GLU A 12 -2.42 -38.57 23.38
N GLN A 13 -3.56 -38.55 22.69
CA GLN A 13 -3.64 -38.09 21.32
C GLN A 13 -3.58 -36.57 21.37
N ASP A 14 -2.39 -36.05 21.13
CA ASP A 14 -2.17 -34.73 20.57
C ASP A 14 -2.99 -34.59 19.28
N PRO A 15 -3.98 -33.67 19.21
CA PRO A 15 -4.71 -33.42 17.99
C PRO A 15 -4.61 -31.94 17.64
N ALA A 16 -3.43 -31.48 17.22
CA ALA A 16 -3.29 -30.45 16.17
C ALA A 16 -1.82 -30.22 15.80
N ALA A 17 -1.09 -31.28 15.50
CA ALA A 17 -0.01 -31.18 14.53
C ALA A 17 -0.64 -31.10 13.12
N ASP A 18 -0.96 -29.89 12.68
CA ASP A 18 -1.15 -29.61 11.25
C ASP A 18 0.15 -28.99 10.69
N PRO A 19 0.88 -29.70 9.81
CA PRO A 19 2.20 -29.31 9.35
C PRO A 19 2.10 -28.45 8.09
N THR A 20 1.81 -27.16 8.24
CA THR A 20 2.03 -26.17 7.16
C THR A 20 2.68 -24.90 7.67
N VAL A 21 3.65 -25.04 8.59
CA VAL A 21 4.64 -23.98 8.85
C VAL A 21 5.66 -23.99 7.70
N GLY A 22 5.19 -23.53 6.54
CA GLY A 22 6.02 -23.23 5.39
C GLY A 22 6.74 -21.90 5.63
N THR A 23 8.04 -22.00 5.92
CA THR A 23 9.05 -20.94 5.97
C THR A 23 8.77 -19.76 5.03
N THR A 24 8.33 -18.63 5.57
CA THR A 24 8.72 -17.28 5.10
C THR A 24 8.84 -16.38 6.34
N GLY A 25 9.85 -15.50 6.36
CA GLY A 25 10.36 -14.80 7.54
C GLY A 25 9.30 -14.19 8.47
N GLY A 26 9.59 -14.28 9.78
CA GLY A 26 8.67 -13.95 10.87
C GLY A 26 7.79 -12.72 10.62
N LYS A 27 6.52 -12.97 10.37
CA LYS A 27 5.46 -11.97 10.42
C LYS A 27 4.56 -12.33 11.59
N THR A 28 4.44 -11.42 12.53
CA THR A 28 3.40 -11.47 13.56
C THR A 28 2.06 -11.77 12.89
N PRO A 29 1.26 -12.72 13.39
CA PRO A 29 -0.07 -12.96 12.87
C PRO A 29 -0.87 -11.65 12.84
N ALA A 30 -1.70 -11.46 11.81
CA ALA A 30 -2.60 -10.31 11.74
C ALA A 30 -3.48 -10.26 12.99
N THR A 31 -3.74 -9.05 13.50
CA THR A 31 -4.70 -8.90 14.60
C THR A 31 -6.11 -9.24 14.12
N PRO A 32 -7.05 -9.61 15.01
CA PRO A 32 -8.44 -9.84 14.61
C PRO A 32 -9.08 -8.63 13.90
N GLU A 33 -8.67 -7.42 14.28
CA GLU A 33 -9.14 -6.18 13.65
C GLU A 33 -8.58 -6.01 12.23
N GLN A 34 -7.29 -6.29 12.03
CA GLN A 34 -6.67 -6.29 10.70
C GLN A 34 -7.29 -7.35 9.78
N GLN A 35 -7.59 -8.54 10.32
CA GLN A 35 -8.27 -9.59 9.58
C GLN A 35 -9.70 -9.18 9.19
N ALA A 36 -10.45 -8.56 10.11
CA ALA A 36 -11.79 -8.06 9.82
C ALA A 36 -11.78 -6.96 8.74
N GLN A 37 -10.82 -6.03 8.80
CA GLN A 37 -10.62 -5.03 7.76
C GLN A 37 -10.28 -5.69 6.42
N PHE A 38 -9.38 -6.67 6.41
CA PHE A 38 -9.01 -7.42 5.21
C PHE A 38 -10.22 -8.09 4.56
N ASP A 39 -11.01 -8.86 5.33
CA ASP A 39 -12.15 -9.61 4.81
C ASP A 39 -13.24 -8.68 4.27
N MET A 40 -13.52 -7.58 4.99
CA MET A 40 -14.47 -6.56 4.55
C MET A 40 -14.04 -5.91 3.24
N LEU A 41 -12.78 -5.46 3.16
CA LEU A 41 -12.27 -4.75 1.98
C LEU A 41 -12.18 -5.66 0.76
N LEU A 42 -11.66 -6.88 0.93
CA LEU A 42 -11.58 -7.85 -0.16
C LEU A 42 -12.97 -8.27 -0.65
N GLY A 43 -13.92 -8.50 0.27
CA GLY A 43 -15.31 -8.77 -0.08
C GLY A 43 -15.95 -7.64 -0.86
N ARG A 44 -15.74 -6.39 -0.43
CA ARG A 44 -16.26 -5.21 -1.13
C ARG A 44 -15.60 -5.00 -2.50
N ALA A 45 -14.29 -5.22 -2.62
CA ALA A 45 -13.57 -5.15 -3.89
C ALA A 45 -14.11 -6.17 -4.91
N ARG A 46 -14.35 -7.41 -4.47
CA ARG A 46 -14.97 -8.46 -5.29
C ARG A 46 -16.40 -8.12 -5.69
N GLN A 47 -17.18 -7.50 -4.79
CA GLN A 47 -18.52 -7.02 -5.14
C GLN A 47 -18.46 -5.96 -6.24
N LEU A 48 -17.61 -4.94 -6.09
CA LEU A 48 -17.45 -3.87 -7.09
C LEU A 48 -17.00 -4.44 -8.44
N LEU A 49 -16.11 -5.43 -8.43
CA LEU A 49 -15.70 -6.17 -9.63
C LEU A 49 -16.89 -6.85 -10.31
N GLY A 50 -17.77 -7.48 -9.52
CA GLY A 50 -18.98 -8.12 -10.03
C GLY A 50 -20.00 -7.13 -10.61
N GLU A 51 -20.12 -5.94 -10.03
CA GLU A 51 -21.02 -4.88 -10.50
C GLU A 51 -20.61 -4.33 -11.88
N SER A 52 -19.31 -4.34 -12.19
CA SER A 52 -18.74 -3.87 -13.47
C SER A 52 -18.20 -5.00 -14.35
N ALA A 53 -18.63 -6.25 -14.13
CA ALA A 53 -18.01 -7.44 -14.74
C ALA A 53 -17.96 -7.42 -16.28
N GLU A 54 -18.97 -6.86 -16.95
CA GLU A 54 -19.01 -6.79 -18.42
C GLU A 54 -17.98 -5.81 -19.00
N GLU A 55 -17.88 -4.60 -18.43
CA GLU A 55 -16.87 -3.61 -18.81
C GLU A 55 -15.46 -4.14 -18.53
N TRP A 56 -15.33 -4.85 -17.41
CA TRP A 56 -14.10 -5.48 -17.01
C TRP A 56 -13.64 -6.54 -17.99
N LYS A 57 -14.55 -7.45 -18.35
CA LYS A 57 -14.32 -8.48 -19.37
C LYS A 57 -13.91 -7.86 -20.70
N ALA A 58 -14.63 -6.84 -21.16
CA ALA A 58 -14.35 -6.19 -22.44
C ALA A 58 -12.95 -5.53 -22.47
N ALA A 59 -12.50 -4.94 -21.35
CA ALA A 59 -11.16 -4.39 -21.25
C ALA A 59 -10.08 -5.47 -21.18
N MET A 60 -10.33 -6.54 -20.41
CA MET A 60 -9.42 -7.68 -20.29
C MET A 60 -9.23 -8.42 -21.61
N ASP A 61 -10.24 -8.50 -22.47
CA ASP A 61 -10.12 -9.10 -23.81
C ASP A 61 -9.17 -8.31 -24.75
N ILE A 62 -8.86 -7.05 -24.43
CA ILE A 62 -7.97 -6.19 -25.21
C ILE A 62 -6.57 -6.16 -24.61
N ASP A 63 -6.48 -5.86 -23.32
CA ASP A 63 -5.23 -5.76 -22.55
C ASP A 63 -5.47 -6.26 -21.12
N PRO A 64 -5.27 -7.57 -20.87
CA PRO A 64 -5.52 -8.16 -19.56
C PRO A 64 -4.73 -7.49 -18.43
N ALA A 65 -3.44 -7.22 -18.66
CA ALA A 65 -2.59 -6.69 -17.61
C ALA A 65 -2.93 -5.22 -17.31
N GLY A 66 -3.07 -4.39 -18.35
CA GLY A 66 -3.45 -2.99 -18.19
C GLY A 66 -4.84 -2.82 -17.58
N ALA A 67 -5.81 -3.66 -17.96
CA ALA A 67 -7.14 -3.65 -17.36
C ALA A 67 -7.09 -4.04 -15.87
N ALA A 68 -6.41 -5.13 -15.53
CA ALA A 68 -6.25 -5.57 -14.14
C ALA A 68 -5.61 -4.49 -13.25
N VAL A 69 -4.56 -3.84 -13.75
CA VAL A 69 -3.87 -2.73 -13.07
C VAL A 69 -4.81 -1.57 -12.85
N LYS A 70 -5.43 -1.06 -13.92
CA LYS A 70 -6.26 0.15 -13.88
C LYS A 70 -7.45 -0.04 -12.96
N PHE A 71 -8.28 -1.05 -13.20
CA PHE A 71 -9.48 -1.27 -12.41
C PHE A 71 -9.16 -1.76 -10.99
N GLY A 72 -8.12 -2.58 -10.83
CA GLY A 72 -7.65 -3.03 -9.52
C GLY A 72 -7.27 -1.84 -8.64
N THR A 73 -6.43 -0.95 -9.17
CA THR A 73 -5.96 0.25 -8.48
C THR A 73 -7.11 1.22 -8.19
N GLN A 74 -8.02 1.45 -9.15
CA GLN A 74 -9.19 2.31 -8.95
C GLN A 74 -10.13 1.79 -7.86
N THR A 75 -10.39 0.48 -7.85
CA THR A 75 -11.27 -0.16 -6.86
C THR A 75 -10.68 0.02 -5.46
N LEU A 76 -9.40 -0.28 -5.32
CA LEU A 76 -8.68 -0.16 -4.05
C LEU A 76 -8.61 1.29 -3.56
N ARG A 77 -8.32 2.25 -4.45
CA ARG A 77 -8.32 3.68 -4.14
C ARG A 77 -9.70 4.16 -3.68
N PHE A 78 -10.76 3.78 -4.39
CA PHE A 78 -12.13 4.10 -4.02
C PHE A 78 -12.47 3.59 -2.61
N LEU A 79 -12.10 2.35 -2.29
CA LEU A 79 -12.33 1.77 -0.95
C LEU A 79 -11.56 2.49 0.15
N ALA A 80 -10.30 2.87 -0.12
CA ALA A 80 -9.52 3.67 0.82
C ALA A 80 -10.19 5.01 1.11
N MET A 81 -10.60 5.74 0.07
CA MET A 81 -11.29 7.02 0.21
C MET A 81 -12.63 6.91 0.95
N GLU A 82 -13.44 5.89 0.64
CA GLU A 82 -14.72 5.68 1.34
C GLU A 82 -14.51 5.34 2.82
N SER A 83 -13.48 4.55 3.13
CA SER A 83 -13.14 4.19 4.51
C SER A 83 -12.65 5.42 5.30
N GLU A 84 -11.85 6.28 4.69
CA GLU A 84 -11.45 7.58 5.27
C GLU A 84 -12.66 8.49 5.54
N LYS A 85 -13.57 8.64 4.56
CA LYS A 85 -14.79 9.43 4.74
C LYS A 85 -15.71 8.88 5.84
N ALA A 86 -15.73 7.57 6.04
CA ALA A 86 -16.47 6.90 7.10
C ALA A 86 -15.80 7.04 8.49
N GLY A 87 -14.62 7.66 8.57
CA GLY A 87 -13.87 7.82 9.83
C GLY A 87 -13.15 6.55 10.29
N GLN A 88 -12.95 5.59 9.38
CA GLN A 88 -12.28 4.32 9.65
C GLN A 88 -11.12 4.13 8.68
N PRO A 89 -9.98 4.83 8.86
CA PRO A 89 -8.84 4.68 7.97
C PRO A 89 -8.34 3.23 7.97
N ILE A 90 -7.96 2.75 6.79
CA ILE A 90 -7.46 1.39 6.59
C ILE A 90 -5.98 1.33 7.01
N ASP A 91 -5.60 0.26 7.70
CA ASP A 91 -4.18 -0.01 7.96
C ASP A 91 -3.43 -0.25 6.62
N PRO A 92 -2.35 0.48 6.31
CA PRO A 92 -1.60 0.30 5.06
C PRO A 92 -1.13 -1.14 4.80
N ALA A 93 -0.80 -1.91 5.85
CA ALA A 93 -0.40 -3.31 5.72
C ALA A 93 -1.57 -4.20 5.30
N VAL A 94 -2.79 -3.89 5.78
CA VAL A 94 -4.03 -4.55 5.34
C VAL A 94 -4.29 -4.20 3.88
N MET A 95 -4.19 -2.92 3.51
CA MET A 95 -4.43 -2.45 2.15
C MET A 95 -3.52 -3.15 1.13
N LEU A 96 -2.22 -3.29 1.45
CA LEU A 96 -1.27 -4.02 0.62
C LEU A 96 -1.64 -5.50 0.48
N HIS A 97 -2.05 -6.18 1.56
CA HIS A 97 -2.46 -7.58 1.49
C HIS A 97 -3.74 -7.76 0.68
N VAL A 98 -4.73 -6.86 0.85
CA VAL A 98 -5.95 -6.86 0.04
C VAL A 98 -5.59 -6.71 -1.43
N GLY A 99 -4.71 -5.77 -1.79
CA GLY A 99 -4.29 -5.58 -3.17
C GLY A 99 -3.63 -6.81 -3.79
N VAL A 100 -2.70 -7.44 -3.07
CA VAL A 100 -2.06 -8.69 -3.54
C VAL A 100 -3.08 -9.81 -3.72
N GLN A 101 -4.00 -10.00 -2.76
CA GLN A 101 -5.01 -11.05 -2.86
C GLN A 101 -5.99 -10.77 -4.00
N PHE A 102 -6.38 -9.51 -4.19
CA PHE A 102 -7.31 -9.13 -5.23
C PHE A 102 -6.71 -9.35 -6.64
N VAL A 103 -5.42 -9.02 -6.83
CA VAL A 103 -4.70 -9.33 -8.08
C VAL A 103 -4.64 -10.84 -8.35
N LYS A 104 -4.51 -11.67 -7.31
CA LYS A 104 -4.57 -13.13 -7.45
C LYS A 104 -5.96 -13.62 -7.84
N ASP A 105 -7.02 -13.07 -7.25
CA ASP A 105 -8.39 -13.42 -7.61
C ASP A 105 -8.68 -13.08 -9.08
N ILE A 106 -8.20 -11.92 -9.52
CA ILE A 106 -8.24 -11.45 -10.91
C ILE A 106 -7.52 -12.43 -11.84
N ALA A 107 -6.30 -12.86 -11.49
CA ALA A 107 -5.53 -13.79 -12.31
C ALA A 107 -6.22 -15.16 -12.39
N GLY A 108 -6.81 -15.64 -11.28
CA GLY A 108 -7.63 -16.84 -11.27
C GLY A 108 -8.82 -16.75 -12.23
N LEU A 109 -9.56 -15.63 -12.18
CA LEU A 109 -10.68 -15.41 -13.10
C LEU A 109 -10.25 -15.31 -14.56
N ALA A 110 -9.14 -14.63 -14.83
CA ALA A 110 -8.57 -14.51 -16.17
C ALA A 110 -8.14 -15.88 -16.72
N ASN A 111 -7.63 -16.76 -15.86
CA ASN A 111 -7.30 -18.13 -16.23
C ASN A 111 -8.53 -19.00 -16.46
N ASP A 112 -9.49 -18.99 -15.55
CA ASP A 112 -10.74 -19.76 -15.64
C ASP A 112 -11.52 -19.43 -16.92
N THR A 113 -11.40 -18.19 -17.40
CA THR A 113 -12.05 -17.71 -18.63
C THR A 113 -11.20 -17.91 -19.89
N GLY A 114 -9.98 -18.41 -19.75
CA GLY A 114 -9.04 -18.65 -20.86
C GLY A 114 -8.37 -17.39 -21.42
N MET A 115 -8.52 -16.23 -20.77
CA MET A 115 -7.85 -14.99 -21.18
C MET A 115 -6.35 -15.03 -20.92
N VAL A 116 -5.94 -15.62 -19.80
CA VAL A 116 -4.54 -15.78 -19.42
C VAL A 116 -4.23 -17.28 -19.25
N PRO A 117 -3.44 -17.88 -20.16
CA PRO A 117 -3.02 -19.27 -20.03
C PRO A 117 -2.27 -19.53 -18.71
N ASP A 118 -2.39 -20.75 -18.18
CA ASP A 118 -1.80 -21.15 -16.89
C ASP A 118 -0.28 -20.92 -16.85
N ASP A 119 0.41 -21.23 -17.95
CA ASP A 119 1.85 -21.01 -18.14
C ASP A 119 2.26 -19.53 -18.18
N GLN A 120 1.29 -18.61 -18.30
CA GLN A 120 1.50 -17.17 -18.34
C GLN A 120 0.99 -16.45 -17.09
N ILE A 121 0.27 -17.13 -16.18
CA ILE A 121 -0.27 -16.51 -14.95
C ILE A 121 0.82 -15.86 -14.12
N GLU A 122 1.97 -16.52 -13.95
CA GLU A 122 3.04 -15.98 -13.11
C GLU A 122 3.60 -14.67 -13.68
N GLY A 123 3.82 -14.62 -14.99
CA GLY A 123 4.26 -13.41 -15.69
C GLY A 123 3.21 -12.29 -15.61
N PHE A 124 1.94 -12.64 -15.81
CA PHE A 124 0.81 -11.72 -15.66
C PHE A 124 0.74 -11.11 -14.26
N LEU A 125 0.83 -11.92 -13.21
CA LEU A 125 0.82 -11.46 -11.82
C LEU A 125 1.98 -10.51 -11.52
N GLN A 126 3.19 -10.83 -11.99
CA GLN A 126 4.36 -9.97 -11.81
C GLN A 126 4.18 -8.63 -12.52
N GLN A 127 3.65 -8.63 -13.74
CA GLN A 127 3.37 -7.43 -14.51
C GLN A 127 2.34 -6.54 -13.80
N VAL A 128 1.20 -7.11 -13.41
CA VAL A 128 0.13 -6.36 -12.72
C VAL A 128 0.64 -5.76 -11.42
N MET A 129 1.39 -6.51 -10.61
CA MET A 129 1.97 -6.02 -9.36
C MET A 129 2.95 -4.87 -9.59
N GLN A 130 3.79 -4.94 -10.62
CA GLN A 130 4.76 -3.89 -10.94
C GLN A 130 4.08 -2.61 -11.43
N GLU A 131 3.10 -2.75 -12.33
CA GLU A 131 2.41 -1.62 -12.96
C GLU A 131 1.41 -0.94 -12.01
N SER A 132 0.84 -1.66 -11.04
CA SER A 132 -0.11 -1.09 -10.07
C SER A 132 0.48 0.07 -9.24
N ILE A 133 1.79 0.04 -8.95
CA ILE A 133 2.45 1.14 -8.24
C ILE A 133 2.52 2.39 -9.13
N ALA A 134 2.89 2.21 -10.41
CA ALA A 134 2.98 3.31 -11.36
C ALA A 134 1.60 3.94 -11.62
N GLU A 135 0.57 3.10 -11.74
CA GLU A 135 -0.81 3.55 -11.92
C GLU A 135 -1.32 4.32 -10.68
N TYR A 136 -1.01 3.85 -9.47
CA TYR A 136 -1.36 4.57 -8.24
C TYR A 136 -0.72 5.97 -8.20
N MET A 137 0.58 6.07 -8.51
CA MET A 137 1.28 7.36 -8.57
C MET A 137 0.71 8.29 -9.65
N ARG A 138 0.29 7.73 -10.79
CA ARG A 138 -0.36 8.50 -11.85
C ARG A 138 -1.67 9.09 -11.37
N MET A 139 -2.50 8.31 -10.68
CA MET A 139 -3.76 8.79 -10.10
C MET A 139 -3.53 9.89 -9.05
N ASP A 140 -2.49 9.76 -8.21
CA ASP A 140 -2.13 10.83 -7.27
C ASP A 140 -1.71 12.13 -7.96
N ALA A 141 -1.03 12.03 -9.11
CA ALA A 141 -0.66 13.19 -9.92
C ALA A 141 -1.88 13.82 -10.61
N GLU A 142 -2.82 13.02 -11.11
CA GLU A 142 -4.07 13.47 -11.73
C GLU A 142 -4.99 14.18 -10.73
N GLU A 143 -5.00 13.75 -9.46
CA GLU A 143 -5.77 14.39 -8.39
C GLU A 143 -5.05 15.59 -7.73
N GLY A 144 -3.85 15.94 -8.20
CA GLY A 144 -3.06 17.06 -7.66
C GLY A 144 -2.53 16.82 -6.24
N LEU A 145 -2.51 15.57 -5.78
CA LEU A 145 -1.97 15.17 -4.48
C LEU A 145 -0.44 15.05 -4.50
N LEU A 146 0.15 14.86 -5.68
CA LEU A 146 1.58 15.06 -5.91
C LEU A 146 1.83 16.49 -6.38
N PRO A 147 2.84 17.20 -5.81
CA PRO A 147 3.20 18.51 -6.31
C PRO A 147 3.58 18.35 -7.78
N SER A 148 2.99 19.19 -8.65
CA SER A 148 3.37 19.20 -10.06
C SER A 148 4.90 19.35 -10.16
N PRO A 149 5.57 18.79 -11.19
CA PRO A 149 7.02 18.98 -11.36
C PRO A 149 7.44 20.46 -11.28
N GLU A 150 6.58 21.38 -11.73
CA GLU A 150 6.73 22.83 -11.59
C GLU A 150 6.63 23.33 -10.13
N GLN A 151 5.76 22.74 -9.30
CA GLN A 151 5.65 23.06 -7.87
C GLN A 151 6.80 22.46 -7.06
N ALA A 152 7.31 21.29 -7.44
CA ALA A 152 8.52 20.71 -6.82
C ALA A 152 9.76 21.57 -7.11
N GLN A 153 9.87 22.13 -8.32
CA GLN A 153 10.95 23.07 -8.66
C GLN A 153 10.80 24.42 -7.93
N GLN A 154 9.59 24.93 -7.75
CA GLN A 154 9.35 26.15 -6.97
C GLN A 154 9.57 25.93 -5.46
N GLY A 155 9.23 24.75 -4.92
CA GLY A 155 9.53 24.37 -3.54
C GLY A 155 11.04 24.23 -3.29
N ALA A 156 11.80 23.68 -4.25
CA ALA A 156 13.25 23.63 -4.20
C ALA A 156 13.91 25.02 -4.36
N GLN A 157 13.30 25.93 -5.12
CA GLN A 157 13.76 27.32 -5.24
C GLN A 157 13.41 28.17 -4.01
N ALA A 158 12.29 27.88 -3.32
CA ALA A 158 11.91 28.51 -2.05
C ALA A 158 12.71 27.97 -0.86
N ALA A 159 13.11 26.69 -0.87
CA ALA A 159 14.04 26.09 0.09
C ALA A 159 15.53 26.33 -0.26
N GLY A 160 15.81 26.97 -1.41
CA GLY A 160 17.14 27.19 -1.95
C GLY A 160 17.77 28.56 -1.66
N GLN A 161 17.12 29.43 -0.89
CA GLN A 161 17.67 30.74 -0.52
C GLN A 161 17.65 30.99 0.98
N GLN A 162 18.56 30.33 1.68
CA GLN A 162 19.56 30.95 2.56
C GLN A 162 20.30 29.84 3.31
N PRO A 163 21.57 29.51 2.97
CA PRO A 163 22.41 28.85 3.95
C PRO A 163 22.49 29.76 5.19
N PRO A 164 22.44 29.20 6.42
CA PRO A 164 22.71 30.01 7.61
C PRO A 164 24.10 30.64 7.44
N PRO A 165 24.29 31.95 7.71
CA PRO A 165 25.60 32.55 7.63
C PRO A 165 26.53 31.80 8.58
N ALA A 166 27.64 31.29 8.04
CA ALA A 166 28.70 30.70 8.84
C ALA A 166 29.14 31.69 9.94
N PRO A 167 29.54 31.22 11.13
CA PRO A 167 30.05 32.09 12.17
C PRO A 167 31.38 32.68 11.71
N GLY A 168 31.33 33.90 11.16
CA GLY A 168 32.52 34.68 10.84
C GLY A 168 33.24 35.13 12.11
N PRO A 169 34.56 35.39 12.04
CA PRO A 169 35.33 35.80 13.21
C PRO A 169 34.86 37.17 13.71
N ALA A 170 34.77 37.31 15.03
CA ALA A 170 34.39 38.52 15.73
C ALA A 170 35.19 39.73 15.23
N GLY A 171 34.52 40.64 14.52
CA GLY A 171 35.15 41.78 13.88
C GLY A 171 34.22 42.99 13.83
N MET A 172 34.26 43.79 14.90
CA MET A 172 34.18 45.26 14.88
C MET A 172 33.04 45.90 14.05
N ASN A 173 31.98 46.32 14.75
CA ASN A 173 30.86 47.04 14.15
C ASN A 173 31.31 48.37 13.52
N LEU A 174 31.03 48.53 12.22
CA LEU A 174 31.20 49.74 11.41
C LEU A 174 30.53 51.00 12.02
N ALA A 175 29.57 50.81 12.93
CA ALA A 175 28.93 51.88 13.70
C ALA A 175 29.86 52.54 14.75
N GLN A 176 30.93 51.86 15.22
CA GLN A 176 31.91 52.43 16.14
C GLN A 176 33.01 53.24 15.43
N MET A 177 33.25 53.00 14.13
CA MET A 177 34.26 53.75 13.36
C MET A 177 33.79 55.17 13.00
N ALA A 178 32.49 55.36 12.80
CA ALA A 178 31.92 56.67 12.48
C ALA A 178 31.84 57.64 13.67
N GLN A 179 32.06 57.18 14.91
CA GLN A 179 32.05 58.02 16.12
C GLN A 179 33.44 58.49 16.58
N GLN A 180 34.54 57.97 16.02
CA GLN A 180 35.91 58.39 16.39
C GLN A 180 36.56 59.39 15.43
N GLY A 181 35.87 59.79 14.35
CA GLY A 181 36.38 60.77 13.38
C GLY A 181 36.03 62.23 13.67
N GLY A 182 35.57 62.56 14.89
CA GLY A 182 35.12 63.92 15.20
C GLY A 182 35.26 64.27 16.67
N MET A 183 36.47 64.61 17.10
CA MET A 183 36.75 65.72 18.02
C MET A 183 38.27 65.87 18.22
N GLN A 184 38.79 66.96 17.63
CA GLN A 184 39.98 67.74 17.98
C GLN A 184 41.37 67.08 17.83
#